data_AF-A0A6H9RYU0-F1
#
_entry.id   AF-A0A6H9RYU0-F1
#
_cell.length_a   1.000
_cell.length_b   1.000
_cell.length_c   1.000
_cell.angle_alpha   90.00
_cell.angle_beta   90.00
_cell.angle_gamma   90.00
#
_symmetry.space_group_name_H-M   'P 1'
#
loop_
_entity.id
_entity.type
_entity.pdbx_description
1 polymer ?
#
loop_
_entity_poly.entity_id
_entity_poly.type
_entity_poly.pdbx_seq_one_letter_code
_entity_poly.pdbx_strand_id
1 'polypeptide(L)'
;YLKRWLVSSAAHVEQGEGHVVILSVGTQRIGFVVDQLVGQEEVVIKPLGKMLQGTPGMSGATITGDGRIALILDVPSMLKRYAARRI
;
A
#
# COMPACT_ATOMS: atom_id res chain seq x y z
N TYR A 1 8.61 5.96 0.58
CA TYR A 1 8.75 4.75 1.41
C TYR A 1 7.40 4.34 1.97
N LEU A 2 6.72 3.45 1.25
CA LEU A 2 5.35 3.01 1.58
C LEU A 2 5.25 2.39 2.99
N LYS A 3 6.26 1.60 3.36
CA LYS A 3 6.37 0.95 4.69
C LYS A 3 6.22 1.92 5.86
N ARG A 4 6.72 3.16 5.74
CA ARG A 4 6.61 4.20 6.80
C ARG A 4 5.18 4.70 7.01
N TRP A 5 4.32 4.60 6.01
CA TRP A 5 2.92 5.01 6.12
C TRP A 5 2.07 3.89 6.70
N LEU A 6 2.41 2.65 6.38
CA LEU A 6 1.60 1.47 6.73
C LEU A 6 2.03 0.79 8.03
N VAL A 7 3.30 0.93 8.44
CA VAL A 7 3.86 0.22 9.60
C VAL A 7 4.43 1.24 10.59
N SER A 8 3.75 1.39 11.73
CA SER A 8 4.06 2.40 12.77
C SER A 8 5.41 2.20 13.46
N SER A 9 5.96 0.98 13.45
CA SER A 9 7.24 0.62 14.09
C SER A 9 8.34 0.31 13.06
N ALA A 10 8.16 0.67 11.79
CA ALA A 10 9.17 0.41 10.77
C ALA A 10 10.47 1.17 11.09
N ALA A 11 11.52 0.44 11.45
CA ALA A 11 12.86 0.98 11.61
C ALA A 11 13.32 1.67 10.32
N HIS A 12 14.12 2.73 10.47
CA HIS A 12 14.72 3.44 9.36
C HIS A 12 15.79 2.54 8.75
N VAL A 13 15.44 1.81 7.69
CA VAL A 13 16.41 1.10 6.87
C VAL A 13 16.66 1.99 5.66
N GLU A 14 17.81 2.66 5.63
CA GLU A 14 18.31 3.23 4.38
C GLU A 14 18.61 2.07 3.44
N GLN A 15 17.76 1.90 2.44
CA GLN A 15 18.00 0.97 1.35
C GLN A 15 18.92 1.66 0.35
N GLY A 16 20.11 1.09 0.11
CA GLY A 16 21.05 1.61 -0.90
C GLY A 16 20.49 1.54 -2.33
N GLU A 17 19.64 0.55 -2.59
CA GLU A 17 18.84 0.38 -3.81
C GLU A 17 17.41 0.01 -3.43
N GLY A 18 16.41 0.57 -4.11
CA GLY A 18 15.00 0.32 -3.83
C GLY A 18 14.13 0.44 -5.08
N HIS A 19 13.01 -0.27 -5.09
CA HIS A 19 12.08 -0.23 -6.22
C HIS A 19 11.08 0.91 -6.05
N VAL A 20 10.74 1.59 -7.15
CA VAL A 20 9.73 2.65 -7.14
C VAL A 20 8.55 2.26 -8.03
N VAL A 21 7.37 2.17 -7.43
CA VAL A 21 6.11 1.99 -8.17
C VAL A 21 5.55 3.37 -8.47
N ILE A 22 5.40 3.70 -9.76
CA ILE A 22 4.83 4.96 -10.22
C ILE A 22 3.35 4.75 -10.56
N LEU A 23 2.49 5.58 -9.97
CA LEU A 23 1.04 5.54 -10.14
C LEU A 23 0.55 6.89 -10.66
N SER A 24 -0.50 6.85 -11.48
CA SER A 24 -1.22 8.04 -11.91
C SER A 24 -2.55 8.11 -11.17
N VAL A 25 -2.79 9.21 -10.44
CA VAL A 25 -4.04 9.49 -9.75
C VAL A 25 -4.58 10.82 -10.29
N GLY A 26 -5.57 10.74 -11.18
CA GLY A 26 -6.02 11.90 -11.95
C GLY A 26 -4.87 12.48 -12.78
N THR A 27 -4.53 13.76 -12.55
CA THR A 27 -3.42 14.45 -13.21
C THR A 27 -2.09 14.36 -12.46
N GLN A 28 -2.07 13.73 -11.28
CA GLN A 28 -0.87 13.63 -10.44
C GLN A 28 -0.16 12.30 -10.68
N ARG A 29 1.19 12.33 -10.70
CA ARG A 29 2.03 11.13 -10.62
C ARG A 29 2.61 11.00 -9.23
N ILE A 30 2.57 9.79 -8.69
CA ILE A 30 3.03 9.47 -7.34
C ILE A 30 3.99 8.30 -7.42
N GLY A 31 5.13 8.41 -6.73
CA GLY A 31 6.09 7.33 -6.59
C GLY A 31 6.07 6.75 -5.18
N PHE A 32 5.81 5.44 -5.07
CA PHE A 32 6.01 4.70 -3.83
C PHE A 32 7.32 3.91 -3.90
N VAL A 33 8.27 4.27 -3.02
CA VAL A 33 9.42 3.40 -2.74
C VAL A 33 8.93 2.17 -1.97
N VAL A 34 9.19 0.99 -2.51
CA VAL A 34 8.80 -0.33 -2.01
C VAL A 34 10.03 -1.24 -1.91
N ASP A 35 9.92 -2.28 -1.08
CA ASP A 35 11.02 -3.22 -0.85
C ASP A 35 11.32 -4.06 -2.10
N GLN A 36 10.27 -4.52 -2.82
CA GLN A 36 10.39 -5.35 -4.02
C GLN A 36 9.11 -5.33 -4.86
N LEU A 37 9.24 -5.67 -6.14
CA LEU A 37 8.12 -6.00 -7.02
C LEU A 37 8.01 -7.52 -7.15
N VAL A 38 6.94 -8.11 -6.62
CA VAL A 38 6.75 -9.57 -6.63
C VAL A 38 6.23 -10.06 -7.98
N GLY A 39 5.33 -9.29 -8.62
CA GLY A 39 4.74 -9.65 -9.91
C GLY A 39 3.37 -8.99 -10.11
N GLN A 40 2.67 -9.43 -11.16
CA GLN A 40 1.28 -9.09 -11.43
C GLN A 40 0.43 -10.36 -11.38
N GLU A 41 -0.63 -10.35 -10.58
CA GLU A 41 -1.54 -11.48 -10.42
C GLU A 41 -2.99 -11.01 -10.56
N GLU A 42 -3.84 -11.85 -11.16
CA GLU A 42 -5.29 -11.67 -11.10
C GLU A 42 -5.79 -12.27 -9.78
N VAL A 43 -6.51 -11.45 -9.00
CA VAL A 43 -6.94 -11.84 -7.65
C VAL A 43 -8.41 -11.51 -7.43
N VAL A 44 -9.09 -12.35 -6.64
CA VAL A 44 -10.41 -12.02 -6.12
C VAL A 44 -10.24 -11.17 -4.87
N ILE A 45 -10.75 -9.95 -4.90
CA ILE A 45 -10.72 -9.04 -3.74
C ILE A 45 -11.88 -9.40 -2.82
N LYS A 46 -11.55 -9.75 -1.57
CA LYS A 46 -12.54 -9.90 -0.50
C LYS A 46 -12.63 -8.60 0.29
N PRO A 47 -13.84 -8.07 0.55
CA PRO A 47 -13.98 -6.87 1.37
C PRO A 47 -13.48 -7.14 2.78
N LEU A 48 -12.96 -6.08 3.42
CA LEU A 48 -12.54 -6.16 4.81
C LEU A 48 -13.75 -6.41 5.72
N GLY A 49 -13.56 -7.25 6.74
CA GLY A 49 -14.58 -7.52 7.76
C GLY A 49 -14.96 -6.25 8.52
N LYS A 50 -16.15 -6.24 9.16
CA LYS A 50 -16.74 -5.05 9.80
C LYS A 50 -15.80 -4.26 10.70
N MET A 51 -14.94 -4.94 11.47
CA MET A 51 -13.98 -4.28 12.37
C MET A 51 -12.87 -3.52 11.65
N LEU A 52 -12.60 -3.87 10.40
CA LEU A 52 -11.54 -3.28 9.56
C LEU A 52 -12.11 -2.35 8.48
N GLN A 53 -13.43 -2.27 8.35
CA GLN A 53 -14.08 -1.33 7.45
C GLN A 53 -13.73 0.11 7.84
N GLY A 54 -13.38 0.92 6.84
CA GLY A 54 -12.95 2.30 7.07
C GLY A 54 -11.49 2.46 7.51
N THR A 55 -10.70 1.38 7.56
CA THR A 55 -9.24 1.48 7.75
C THR A 55 -8.65 2.31 6.62
N PRO A 56 -8.08 3.50 6.90
CA PRO A 56 -7.62 4.40 5.84
C PRO A 56 -6.55 3.76 4.96
N GLY A 57 -6.69 3.89 3.65
CA GLY A 57 -5.74 3.35 2.67
C GLY A 57 -5.93 1.87 2.33
N MET A 58 -6.97 1.20 2.85
CA MET A 58 -7.27 -0.21 2.56
C MET A 58 -8.64 -0.36 1.89
N SER A 59 -8.72 -1.10 0.79
CA SER A 59 -9.98 -1.42 0.09
C SER A 59 -10.44 -2.86 0.28
N GLY A 60 -9.52 -3.77 0.61
CA GLY A 60 -9.81 -5.20 0.68
C GLY A 60 -8.59 -6.03 1.03
N ALA A 61 -8.77 -7.34 0.99
CA ALA A 61 -7.69 -8.30 1.10
C ALA A 61 -7.94 -9.48 0.16
N THR A 62 -6.89 -10.21 -0.18
CA THR A 62 -6.96 -11.47 -0.91
C THR A 62 -6.04 -12.49 -0.26
N ILE A 63 -6.24 -13.76 -0.63
CA ILE A 63 -5.33 -14.85 -0.28
C ILE A 63 -4.58 -15.20 -1.57
N THR A 64 -3.26 -15.02 -1.57
CA THR A 64 -2.40 -15.34 -2.72
C THR A 64 -2.28 -16.85 -2.91
N GLY A 65 -1.79 -17.30 -4.08
CA GLY A 65 -1.66 -18.73 -4.38
C GLY A 65 -0.76 -19.52 -3.42
N ASP A 66 0.12 -18.82 -2.69
CA ASP A 66 0.99 -19.37 -1.66
C ASP A 66 0.40 -19.30 -0.23
N GLY A 67 -0.87 -18.91 -0.11
CA GLY A 67 -1.60 -18.87 1.15
C GLY A 67 -1.36 -17.64 2.01
N ARG A 68 -0.54 -16.67 1.56
CA ARG A 68 -0.36 -15.40 2.29
C ARG A 68 -1.56 -14.48 2.10
N ILE A 69 -1.73 -13.55 3.05
CA ILE A 69 -2.73 -12.49 2.95
C ILE A 69 -2.07 -11.27 2.28
N ALA A 70 -2.64 -10.82 1.17
CA ALA A 70 -2.27 -9.57 0.52
C ALA A 70 -3.37 -8.51 0.75
N LEU A 71 -2.97 -7.34 1.25
CA LEU A 71 -3.87 -6.20 1.41
C LEU A 71 -3.96 -5.41 0.11
N ILE A 72 -5.17 -5.01 -0.27
CA ILE A 72 -5.40 -4.12 -1.41
C ILE A 72 -5.45 -2.69 -0.91
N LEU A 73 -4.62 -1.83 -1.50
CA LEU A 73 -4.49 -0.44 -1.10
C LEU A 73 -5.44 0.46 -1.89
N ASP A 74 -6.16 1.32 -1.18
CA ASP A 74 -6.87 2.45 -1.77
C ASP A 74 -5.94 3.67 -1.75
N VAL A 75 -5.26 3.90 -2.88
CA VAL A 75 -4.24 4.94 -3.00
C VAL A 75 -4.81 6.35 -2.75
N PRO A 76 -5.94 6.78 -3.36
CA PRO A 76 -6.56 8.06 -3.03
C PRO A 76 -6.80 8.30 -1.53
N SER A 77 -7.45 7.36 -0.82
CA SER A 77 -7.71 7.56 0.62
C SER A 77 -6.43 7.50 1.45
N MET A 78 -5.46 6.66 1.06
CA MET A 78 -4.14 6.62 1.68
C MET A 78 -3.43 7.97 1.59
N LEU A 79 -3.40 8.59 0.41
CA LEU A 79 -2.79 9.91 0.23
C LEU A 79 -3.48 10.97 1.09
N LYS A 80 -4.82 11.00 1.08
CA LYS A 80 -5.60 11.94 1.91
C LYS A 80 -5.24 11.82 3.40
N ARG A 81 -5.01 10.60 3.90
CA ARG A 81 -4.71 10.35 5.31
C ARG A 81 -3.24 10.59 5.69
N TYR A 82 -2.31 10.19 4.83
CA TYR A 82 -0.89 10.08 5.18
C TYR A 82 -0.02 11.15 4.51
N ALA A 83 -0.38 11.68 3.34
CA ALA A 83 0.42 12.70 2.67
C ALA A 83 0.30 14.07 3.37
N ALA A 84 -0.87 14.38 3.93
CA ALA A 84 -1.11 15.64 4.66
C ALA A 84 -0.44 15.70 6.04
N ARG A 85 0.04 14.57 6.59
CA ARG A 85 0.69 14.51 7.92
C ARG A 85 2.16 14.97 7.92
N ARG A 86 2.63 15.62 6.84
CA ARG A 86 4.04 16.00 6.65
C ARG A 86 4.23 17.40 6.02
N ILE A 87 3.39 18.37 6.41
CA ILE A 87 3.77 19.79 6.34
C ILE A 87 3.85 20.31 7.76
#